data_AF-A0A949UEV2-F1
#
_entry.id   AF-A0A949UEV2-F1
#
_cell.length_a   1.000
_cell.length_b   1.000
_cell.length_c   1.000
_cell.angle_alpha   90.00
_cell.angle_beta   90.00
_cell.angle_gamma   90.00
#
_symmetry.space_group_name_H-M   'P 1'
#
loop_
_entity.id
_entity.type
_entity.pdbx_description
1 polymer ?
#
loop_
_entity_poly.entity_id
_entity_poly.type
_entity_poly.pdbx_seq_one_letter_code
_entity_poly.pdbx_strand_id
1 'polypeptide(L)'
;MSRFSPRELHVGMYGAVMGLAGLGLTSRAAAPLFPGVFRAPAYFTELWVLLGILASLVLSVLYLLKLFLYKKEVVEDFTNPALLGFCGAFPVGLSLVAGGLAPYVPEFAGALWWIACAVLFAFQLWGIGRWLQGRVELAKLNAGWLILMVGGIVVPGPGIALGHGEASRFFFGFSACAALVLVPLLFARAALAAPLPEALRPSWFILLVPPSLIYANGLALFRLEALEALYPAALVLA
;
A
#
# COMPACT_ATOMS: atom_id res chain seq x y z
N MET A 1 -26.97 -18.92 -0.39
CA MET A 1 -26.30 -17.63 -0.14
C MET A 1 -25.48 -17.79 1.13
N SER A 2 -24.16 -17.94 1.04
CA SER A 2 -23.30 -17.96 2.23
C SER A 2 -23.45 -16.61 2.94
N ARG A 3 -23.79 -16.63 4.24
CA ARG A 3 -23.82 -15.40 5.04
C ARG A 3 -22.38 -14.98 5.28
N PHE A 4 -21.96 -13.86 4.68
CA PHE A 4 -20.65 -13.26 4.96
C PHE A 4 -20.50 -13.06 6.48
N SER A 5 -19.45 -13.64 7.05
CA SER A 5 -19.13 -13.52 8.47
C SER A 5 -17.92 -12.60 8.64
N PRO A 6 -17.93 -11.65 9.59
CA PRO A 6 -16.75 -10.84 9.92
C PRO A 6 -15.49 -11.66 10.25
N ARG A 7 -15.66 -12.95 10.59
CA ARG A 7 -14.57 -13.90 10.84
C ARG A 7 -13.68 -14.14 9.60
N GLU A 8 -14.25 -14.10 8.40
CA GLU A 8 -13.57 -14.40 7.13
C GLU A 8 -12.80 -13.18 6.59
N LEU A 9 -13.02 -12.00 7.19
CA LEU A 9 -12.33 -10.78 6.83
C LEU A 9 -10.86 -10.86 7.23
N HIS A 10 -9.93 -10.73 6.29
CA HIS A 10 -8.49 -10.65 6.57
C HIS A 10 -7.93 -9.28 6.22
N VAL A 11 -6.84 -8.88 6.88
CA VAL A 11 -6.22 -7.55 6.70
C VAL A 11 -5.84 -7.24 5.25
N GLY A 12 -5.52 -8.26 4.45
CA GLY A 12 -5.23 -8.08 3.03
C GLY A 12 -6.38 -7.54 2.17
N MET A 13 -7.62 -7.56 2.66
CA MET A 13 -8.76 -6.95 1.96
C MET A 13 -8.63 -5.42 1.85
N TYR A 14 -7.80 -4.78 2.67
CA TYR A 14 -7.43 -3.36 2.50
C TYR A 14 -6.69 -3.08 1.18
N GLY A 15 -6.22 -4.10 0.46
CA GLY A 15 -5.76 -3.94 -0.91
C GLY A 15 -6.82 -3.31 -1.83
N ALA A 16 -8.11 -3.54 -1.58
CA ALA A 16 -9.19 -2.86 -2.31
C ALA A 16 -9.21 -1.35 -2.05
N VAL A 17 -8.96 -0.92 -0.81
CA VAL A 17 -8.85 0.51 -0.44
C VAL A 17 -7.68 1.15 -1.16
N MET A 18 -6.52 0.48 -1.15
CA MET A 18 -5.33 0.96 -1.85
C MET A 18 -5.58 1.11 -3.35
N GLY A 19 -6.21 0.11 -3.99
CA GLY A 19 -6.52 0.14 -5.41
C GLY A 19 -7.49 1.27 -5.78
N LEU A 20 -8.60 1.40 -5.06
CA LEU A 20 -9.62 2.44 -5.32
C LEU A 20 -9.09 3.85 -5.05
N ALA A 21 -8.46 4.06 -3.90
CA ALA A 21 -7.90 5.37 -3.54
C ALA A 21 -6.72 5.74 -4.44
N GLY A 22 -5.84 4.78 -4.77
CA GLY A 22 -4.74 4.98 -5.71
C GLY A 22 -5.23 5.36 -7.11
N LEU A 23 -6.21 4.62 -7.64
CA LEU A 23 -6.83 4.93 -8.93
C LEU A 23 -7.45 6.34 -8.93
N GLY A 24 -8.17 6.71 -7.87
CA GLY A 24 -8.75 8.04 -7.73
C GLY A 24 -7.70 9.16 -7.69
N LEU A 25 -6.62 8.97 -6.93
CA LEU A 25 -5.53 9.94 -6.84
C LEU A 25 -4.76 10.09 -8.16
N THR A 26 -4.44 8.99 -8.83
CA THR A 26 -3.79 9.03 -10.14
C THR A 26 -4.71 9.68 -11.18
N SER A 27 -6.02 9.40 -11.14
CA SER A 27 -6.99 10.04 -12.03
C SER A 27 -7.07 11.56 -11.80
N ARG A 28 -7.00 12.02 -10.54
CA ARG A 28 -6.89 13.45 -10.22
C ARG A 28 -5.61 14.08 -10.76
N ALA A 29 -4.47 13.39 -10.65
CA ALA A 29 -3.19 13.87 -11.15
C ALA A 29 -3.15 13.92 -12.69
N ALA A 30 -3.85 13.01 -13.37
CA ALA A 30 -3.90 12.95 -14.83
C ALA A 30 -4.89 13.93 -15.47
N ALA A 31 -5.96 14.32 -14.76
CA ALA A 31 -7.03 15.17 -15.30
C ALA A 31 -6.56 16.49 -15.96
N PRO A 32 -5.56 17.22 -15.42
CA PRO A 32 -5.05 18.43 -16.07
C PRO A 32 -4.31 18.19 -17.40
N LEU A 33 -3.84 16.98 -17.66
CA LEU A 33 -3.03 16.64 -18.84
C LEU A 33 -3.87 16.43 -20.11
N PHE A 34 -5.19 16.24 -19.99
CA PHE A 34 -6.08 15.91 -21.10
C PHE A 34 -7.31 16.83 -21.21
N PRO A 35 -7.14 18.16 -21.34
CA PRO A 35 -8.24 19.14 -21.22
C PRO A 35 -9.38 19.03 -22.26
N GLY A 36 -9.30 18.14 -23.26
CA GLY A 36 -10.29 17.96 -24.33
C GLY A 36 -10.68 16.53 -24.73
N VAL A 37 -9.98 15.48 -24.27
CA VAL A 37 -10.30 14.06 -24.58
C VAL A 37 -10.90 13.37 -23.35
N PHE A 38 -10.22 13.57 -22.21
CA PHE A 38 -10.70 13.27 -20.88
C PHE A 38 -10.79 14.60 -20.14
N ARG A 39 -11.81 15.41 -20.43
CA ARG A 39 -12.43 16.12 -19.30
C ARG A 39 -13.03 15.02 -18.45
N ALA A 40 -12.20 14.29 -17.69
CA ALA A 40 -12.65 13.33 -16.70
C ALA A 40 -13.46 14.22 -15.77
N PRO A 41 -14.79 14.23 -15.92
CA PRO A 41 -15.59 15.15 -15.15
C PRO A 41 -15.33 14.81 -13.70
N ALA A 42 -15.45 15.78 -12.79
CA ALA A 42 -15.16 15.54 -11.38
C ALA A 42 -15.87 14.28 -10.85
N TYR A 43 -17.02 13.90 -11.44
CA TYR A 43 -17.70 12.64 -11.13
C TYR A 43 -16.85 11.37 -11.38
N PHE A 44 -15.97 11.31 -12.37
CA PHE A 44 -15.17 10.11 -12.67
C PHE A 44 -13.93 10.00 -11.77
N THR A 45 -13.26 11.12 -11.49
CA THR A 45 -12.10 11.15 -10.59
C THR A 45 -12.51 10.99 -9.13
N GLU A 46 -13.57 11.68 -8.71
CA GLU A 46 -14.05 11.67 -7.33
C GLU A 46 -14.81 10.41 -6.95
N LEU A 47 -15.42 9.71 -7.91
CA LEU A 47 -16.09 8.44 -7.63
C LEU A 47 -15.11 7.42 -7.04
N TRP A 48 -13.92 7.28 -7.61
CA TRP A 48 -12.92 6.33 -7.10
C TRP A 48 -12.41 6.70 -5.71
N VAL A 49 -12.20 7.99 -5.44
CA VAL A 49 -11.81 8.46 -4.12
C VAL A 49 -12.92 8.22 -3.09
N LEU A 50 -14.17 8.52 -3.44
CA LEU A 50 -15.33 8.27 -2.59
C LEU A 50 -15.48 6.77 -2.30
N LEU A 51 -15.37 5.91 -3.32
CA LEU A 51 -15.42 4.46 -3.15
C LEU A 51 -14.27 3.96 -2.28
N GLY A 52 -13.06 4.51 -2.41
CA GLY A 52 -11.93 4.21 -1.54
C GLY A 52 -12.19 4.58 -0.08
N ILE A 53 -12.74 5.78 0.18
CA ILE A 53 -13.14 6.24 1.51
C ILE A 53 -14.21 5.32 2.10
N LEU A 54 -15.26 5.01 1.34
CA LEU A 54 -16.36 4.14 1.79
C LEU A 54 -15.86 2.72 2.07
N ALA A 55 -15.04 2.16 1.19
CA ALA A 55 -14.43 0.85 1.40
C ALA A 55 -13.55 0.84 2.67
N SER A 56 -12.76 1.91 2.89
CA SER A 56 -11.95 2.06 4.10
C SER A 56 -12.81 2.11 5.36
N LEU A 57 -13.91 2.87 5.34
CA LEU A 57 -14.83 2.97 6.46
C LEU A 57 -15.49 1.62 6.78
N VAL A 58 -16.04 0.95 5.75
CA VAL A 58 -16.69 -0.36 5.91
C VAL A 58 -15.70 -1.39 6.44
N LEU A 59 -14.52 -1.50 5.85
CA LEU A 59 -13.49 -2.45 6.31
C LEU A 59 -12.99 -2.13 7.71
N SER A 60 -12.85 -0.84 8.07
CA SER A 60 -12.45 -0.43 9.42
C SER A 60 -13.47 -0.84 10.46
N VAL A 61 -14.75 -0.59 10.21
CA VAL A 61 -15.84 -1.00 11.11
C VAL A 61 -15.90 -2.52 11.24
N LEU A 62 -15.86 -3.26 10.12
CA LEU A 62 -15.91 -4.72 10.14
C LEU A 62 -14.69 -5.34 10.83
N TYR A 63 -13.49 -4.78 10.62
CA TYR A 63 -12.26 -5.27 11.26
C TYR A 63 -12.23 -4.93 12.76
N LEU A 64 -12.76 -3.77 13.17
CA LEU A 64 -12.96 -3.46 14.59
C LEU A 64 -13.94 -4.44 15.24
N LEU A 65 -15.05 -4.75 14.57
CA LEU A 65 -15.97 -5.79 15.05
C LEU A 65 -15.27 -7.16 15.16
N LYS A 66 -14.45 -7.54 14.16
CA LYS A 66 -13.63 -8.76 14.22
C LYS A 66 -12.66 -8.73 15.41
N LEU A 67 -12.05 -7.59 15.71
CA LEU A 67 -11.13 -7.43 16.83
C LEU A 67 -11.81 -7.67 18.19
N PHE A 68 -13.05 -7.23 18.37
CA PHE A 68 -13.78 -7.44 19.63
C PHE A 68 -14.39 -8.84 19.74
N LEU A 69 -14.91 -9.39 18.64
CA LEU A 69 -15.66 -10.64 18.63
C LEU A 69 -14.81 -11.89 18.37
N TYR A 70 -13.72 -11.76 17.59
CA TYR A 70 -12.93 -12.88 17.06
C TYR A 70 -11.42 -12.61 17.19
N LYS A 71 -10.96 -12.37 18.44
CA LYS A 71 -9.54 -12.07 18.73
C LYS A 71 -8.56 -13.11 18.21
N LYS A 72 -8.91 -14.40 18.25
CA LYS A 72 -8.03 -15.50 17.79
C LYS A 72 -7.76 -15.39 16.29
N GLU A 73 -8.75 -15.01 15.52
CA GLU A 73 -8.70 -14.86 14.07
C GLU A 73 -7.97 -13.58 13.66
N VAL A 74 -7.98 -12.55 14.50
CA VAL A 74 -7.09 -11.41 14.32
C VAL A 74 -5.64 -11.84 14.55
N VAL A 75 -5.34 -12.58 15.63
CA VAL A 75 -3.98 -13.10 15.85
C VAL A 75 -3.52 -13.94 14.65
N GLU A 76 -4.40 -14.78 14.10
CA GLU A 76 -4.12 -15.58 12.92
C GLU A 76 -3.74 -14.74 11.70
N ASP A 77 -4.40 -13.60 11.45
CA ASP A 77 -4.03 -12.68 10.37
C ASP A 77 -2.57 -12.19 10.49
N PHE A 78 -2.06 -12.04 11.73
CA PHE A 78 -0.72 -11.55 12.05
C PHE A 78 0.30 -12.66 12.36
N THR A 79 -0.09 -13.93 12.33
CA THR A 79 0.82 -15.07 12.51
C THR A 79 0.93 -15.93 11.26
N ASN A 80 -0.10 -15.95 10.41
CA ASN A 80 -0.11 -16.73 9.19
C ASN A 80 0.89 -16.16 8.15
N PRO A 81 1.93 -16.91 7.75
CA PRO A 81 2.93 -16.43 6.79
C PRO A 81 2.36 -15.99 5.44
N ALA A 82 1.21 -16.54 5.03
CA ALA A 82 0.53 -16.16 3.79
C ALA A 82 -0.09 -14.76 3.86
N LEU A 83 -0.54 -14.33 5.04
CA LEU A 83 -1.30 -13.09 5.24
C LEU A 83 -0.48 -11.98 5.88
N LEU A 84 0.55 -12.34 6.65
CA LEU A 84 1.31 -11.43 7.50
C LEU A 84 1.89 -10.23 6.72
N GLY A 85 2.41 -10.44 5.51
CA GLY A 85 2.91 -9.34 4.69
C GLY A 85 1.81 -8.34 4.27
N PHE A 86 0.58 -8.80 4.11
CA PHE A 86 -0.54 -7.96 3.68
C PHE A 86 -1.06 -7.04 4.79
N CYS A 87 -0.57 -7.14 6.03
CA CYS A 87 -0.96 -6.21 7.10
C CYS A 87 -0.60 -4.75 6.78
N GLY A 88 0.44 -4.53 5.97
CA GLY A 88 0.80 -3.20 5.47
C GLY A 88 -0.28 -2.53 4.63
N ALA A 89 -1.24 -3.30 4.09
CA ALA A 89 -2.31 -2.75 3.26
C ALA A 89 -3.20 -1.78 4.04
N PHE A 90 -3.38 -2.01 5.34
CA PHE A 90 -4.16 -1.14 6.20
C PHE A 90 -3.58 0.28 6.28
N PRO A 91 -2.36 0.50 6.80
CA PRO A 91 -1.81 1.86 6.89
C PRO A 91 -1.53 2.50 5.53
N VAL A 92 -1.14 1.72 4.50
CA VAL A 92 -0.97 2.27 3.15
C VAL A 92 -2.31 2.73 2.55
N GLY A 93 -3.38 1.96 2.76
CA GLY A 93 -4.72 2.37 2.35
C GLY A 93 -5.18 3.65 3.05
N LEU A 94 -4.91 3.78 4.37
CA LEU A 94 -5.24 4.98 5.12
C LEU A 94 -4.48 6.23 4.64
N SER A 95 -3.20 6.10 4.28
CA SER A 95 -2.42 7.25 3.78
C SER A 95 -2.98 7.74 2.43
N LEU A 96 -3.40 6.83 1.55
CA LEU A 96 -4.06 7.17 0.28
C LEU A 96 -5.43 7.82 0.50
N VAL A 97 -6.22 7.30 1.45
CA VAL A 97 -7.50 7.92 1.85
C VAL A 97 -7.28 9.34 2.38
N ALA A 98 -6.23 9.57 3.17
CA ALA A 98 -5.85 10.91 3.62
C ALA A 98 -5.55 11.84 2.42
N GLY A 99 -4.81 11.37 1.41
CA GLY A 99 -4.60 12.13 0.17
C GLY A 99 -5.92 12.43 -0.56
N GLY A 100 -6.86 11.48 -0.53
CA GLY A 100 -8.21 11.65 -1.08
C GLY A 100 -8.99 12.78 -0.40
N LEU A 101 -8.87 12.87 0.92
CA LEU A 101 -9.56 13.85 1.78
C LEU A 101 -8.87 15.22 1.84
N ALA A 102 -7.59 15.31 1.48
CA ALA A 102 -6.78 16.52 1.60
C ALA A 102 -7.42 17.80 1.02
N PRO A 103 -8.08 17.78 -0.17
CA PRO A 103 -8.71 18.97 -0.72
C PRO A 103 -9.97 19.44 0.03
N TYR A 104 -10.57 18.57 0.85
CA TYR A 104 -11.86 18.82 1.51
C TYR A 104 -11.72 19.14 3.00
N VAL A 105 -10.88 18.37 3.69
CA VAL A 105 -10.70 18.44 5.16
C VAL A 105 -9.21 18.30 5.50
N PRO A 106 -8.36 19.28 5.15
CA PRO A 106 -6.90 19.15 5.19
C PRO A 106 -6.33 18.85 6.57
N GLU A 107 -6.89 19.44 7.64
CA GLU A 107 -6.45 19.19 9.02
C GLU A 107 -6.68 17.72 9.43
N PHE A 108 -7.88 17.19 9.15
CA PHE A 108 -8.22 15.80 9.42
C PHE A 108 -7.41 14.85 8.55
N ALA A 109 -7.23 15.18 7.26
CA ALA A 109 -6.40 14.41 6.35
C ALA A 109 -4.94 14.35 6.83
N GLY A 110 -4.37 15.46 7.30
CA GLY A 110 -3.03 15.51 7.90
C GLY A 110 -2.92 14.59 9.11
N ALA A 111 -3.86 14.67 10.05
CA ALA A 111 -3.88 13.80 11.23
C ALA A 111 -3.98 12.31 10.84
N LEU A 112 -4.87 11.97 9.90
CA LEU A 112 -5.04 10.60 9.41
C LEU A 112 -3.77 10.08 8.72
N TRP A 113 -3.10 10.92 7.94
CA TRP A 113 -1.83 10.57 7.28
C TRP A 113 -0.73 10.28 8.29
N TRP A 114 -0.61 11.08 9.36
CA TRP A 114 0.37 10.82 10.42
C TRP A 114 0.08 9.53 11.20
N ILE A 115 -1.19 9.24 11.49
CA ILE A 115 -1.60 7.96 12.09
C ILE A 115 -1.22 6.80 11.18
N ALA A 116 -1.50 6.91 9.88
CA ALA A 116 -1.14 5.91 8.88
C ALA A 116 0.39 5.66 8.85
N CYS A 117 1.18 6.73 8.86
CA CYS A 117 2.64 6.66 8.90
C CYS A 117 3.17 5.99 10.18
N ALA A 118 2.63 6.35 11.35
CA ALA A 118 3.01 5.76 12.62
C ALA A 118 2.70 4.25 12.66
N VAL A 119 1.52 3.84 12.19
CA VAL A 119 1.12 2.43 12.12
C VAL A 119 1.98 1.67 11.11
N LEU A 120 2.24 2.23 9.93
CA LEU A 120 3.13 1.63 8.94
C LEU A 120 4.52 1.39 9.52
N PHE A 121 5.09 2.41 10.17
CA PHE A 121 6.42 2.29 10.76
C PHE A 121 6.47 1.24 11.86
N ALA A 122 5.46 1.20 12.73
CA ALA A 122 5.35 0.19 13.77
C ALA A 122 5.30 -1.23 13.18
N PHE A 123 4.53 -1.43 12.10
CA PHE A 123 4.49 -2.72 11.41
C PHE A 123 5.81 -3.07 10.71
N GLN A 124 6.52 -2.10 10.14
CA GLN A 124 7.84 -2.30 9.55
C GLN A 124 8.87 -2.73 10.60
N LEU A 125 8.96 -2.02 11.73
CA LEU A 125 9.84 -2.39 12.84
C LEU A 125 9.49 -3.78 13.39
N TRP A 126 8.20 -4.07 13.53
CA TRP A 126 7.73 -5.38 13.94
C TRP A 126 8.16 -6.49 12.96
N GLY A 127 7.99 -6.27 11.65
CA GLY A 127 8.37 -7.25 10.64
C GLY A 127 9.88 -7.46 10.56
N ILE A 128 10.69 -6.40 10.71
CA ILE A 128 12.14 -6.50 10.84
C ILE A 128 12.51 -7.33 12.06
N GLY A 129 11.88 -7.08 13.21
CA GLY A 129 12.07 -7.88 14.41
C GLY A 129 11.81 -9.37 14.17
N ARG A 130 10.80 -9.73 13.37
CA ARG A 130 10.54 -11.12 12.99
C ARG A 130 11.61 -11.71 12.08
N TRP A 131 12.14 -10.93 11.13
CA TRP A 131 13.25 -11.38 10.27
C TRP A 131 14.50 -11.65 11.09
N LEU A 132 14.89 -10.72 11.96
CA LEU A 132 16.09 -10.84 12.80
C LEU A 132 15.98 -11.99 13.81
N GLN A 133 14.77 -12.36 14.22
CA GLN A 133 14.52 -13.52 15.08
C GLN A 133 14.45 -14.86 14.31
N GLY A 134 14.66 -14.87 12.99
CA GLY A 134 14.57 -16.07 12.17
C GLY A 134 13.15 -16.65 12.07
N ARG A 135 12.11 -15.85 12.34
CA ARG A 135 10.71 -16.30 12.37
C ARG A 135 10.05 -16.30 10.99
N VAL A 136 10.81 -16.01 9.94
CA VAL A 136 10.32 -15.94 8.55
C VAL A 136 11.28 -16.74 7.70
N GLU A 137 10.82 -17.89 7.22
CA GLU A 137 11.57 -18.73 6.30
C GLU A 137 11.48 -18.15 4.88
N LEU A 138 12.59 -18.20 4.14
CA LEU A 138 12.65 -17.71 2.76
C LEU A 138 11.58 -18.38 1.87
N ALA A 139 11.33 -19.68 2.04
CA ALA A 139 10.32 -20.41 1.27
C ALA A 139 8.87 -19.90 1.50
N LYS A 140 8.61 -19.30 2.66
CA LYS A 140 7.31 -18.72 3.04
C LYS A 140 7.19 -17.24 2.67
N LEU A 141 8.27 -16.63 2.16
CA LEU A 141 8.25 -15.27 1.65
C LEU A 141 7.32 -15.20 0.42
N ASN A 142 6.50 -14.15 0.39
CA ASN A 142 5.58 -13.83 -0.69
C ASN A 142 5.56 -12.32 -0.92
N ALA A 143 4.99 -11.88 -2.03
CA ALA A 143 5.01 -10.48 -2.42
C ALA A 143 4.20 -9.55 -1.50
N GLY A 144 3.36 -10.10 -0.60
CA GLY A 144 2.71 -9.32 0.45
C GLY A 144 3.72 -8.58 1.33
N TRP A 145 4.92 -9.13 1.54
CA TRP A 145 5.98 -8.44 2.30
C TRP A 145 6.44 -7.12 1.67
N LEU A 146 6.26 -6.93 0.36
CA LEU A 146 6.48 -5.63 -0.27
C LEU A 146 5.46 -4.61 0.21
N ILE A 147 4.20 -4.99 0.42
CA ILE A 147 3.20 -4.06 0.94
C ILE A 147 3.60 -3.57 2.35
N LEU A 148 4.03 -4.49 3.21
CA LEU A 148 4.49 -4.17 4.56
C LEU A 148 5.77 -3.31 4.57
N MET A 149 6.84 -3.78 3.93
CA MET A 149 8.16 -3.15 4.06
C MET A 149 8.37 -2.00 3.09
N VAL A 150 7.78 -2.10 1.90
CA VAL A 150 7.96 -1.14 0.82
C VAL A 150 6.79 -0.15 0.75
N GLY A 151 5.70 -0.35 1.51
CA GLY A 151 4.54 0.55 1.53
C GLY A 151 4.84 2.04 1.77
N GLY A 152 5.97 2.36 2.39
CA GLY A 152 6.42 3.75 2.62
C GLY A 152 6.77 4.51 1.35
N ILE A 153 7.01 3.84 0.21
CA ILE A 153 7.21 4.54 -1.07
C ILE A 153 5.92 5.16 -1.60
N VAL A 154 4.74 4.79 -1.07
CA VAL A 154 3.42 5.32 -1.45
C VAL A 154 3.12 6.63 -0.72
N VAL A 155 3.58 6.71 0.54
CA VAL A 155 3.32 7.79 1.50
C VAL A 155 3.60 9.20 0.96
N PRO A 156 4.64 9.45 0.13
CA PRO A 156 4.93 10.77 -0.40
C PRO A 156 3.83 11.39 -1.25
N GLY A 157 3.06 10.60 -2.00
CA GLY A 157 2.01 11.15 -2.87
C GLY A 157 1.03 12.03 -2.09
N PRO A 158 0.35 11.48 -1.07
CA PRO A 158 -0.45 12.26 -0.13
C PRO A 158 0.36 13.23 0.73
N GLY A 159 1.54 12.83 1.19
CA GLY A 159 2.34 13.59 2.16
C GLY A 159 2.86 14.92 1.61
N ILE A 160 3.28 14.96 0.35
CA ILE A 160 3.72 16.20 -0.31
C ILE A 160 2.53 17.17 -0.45
N ALA A 161 1.35 16.66 -0.86
CA ALA A 161 0.14 17.48 -0.99
C ALA A 161 -0.32 18.09 0.34
N LEU A 162 -0.07 17.41 1.46
CA LEU A 162 -0.35 17.88 2.82
C LEU A 162 0.77 18.73 3.44
N GLY A 163 1.86 18.99 2.72
CA GLY A 163 3.00 19.79 3.20
C GLY A 163 3.98 19.04 4.11
N HIS A 164 3.93 17.71 4.15
CA HIS A 164 4.79 16.85 4.96
C HIS A 164 5.96 16.25 4.17
N GLY A 165 6.71 17.11 3.45
CA GLY A 165 7.79 16.70 2.55
C GLY A 165 8.95 15.96 3.25
N GLU A 166 9.46 16.46 4.37
CA GLU A 166 10.59 15.81 5.06
C GLU A 166 10.24 14.43 5.63
N ALA A 167 9.06 14.30 6.24
CA ALA A 167 8.57 13.01 6.72
C ALA A 167 8.40 12.03 5.55
N SER A 168 7.89 12.52 4.42
CA SER A 168 7.74 11.74 3.19
C SER A 168 9.08 11.23 2.66
N ARG A 169 10.15 12.05 2.72
CA ARG A 169 11.53 11.61 2.36
C ARG A 169 12.02 10.49 3.25
N PHE A 170 11.77 10.57 4.57
CA PHE A 170 12.16 9.52 5.50
C PHE A 170 11.48 8.18 5.17
N PHE A 171 10.14 8.18 5.05
CA PHE A 171 9.38 6.96 4.75
C PHE A 171 9.73 6.39 3.37
N PHE A 172 9.89 7.26 2.37
CA PHE A 172 10.34 6.85 1.05
C PHE A 172 11.72 6.19 1.10
N GLY A 173 12.71 6.85 1.71
CA GLY A 173 14.08 6.36 1.76
C GLY A 173 14.18 5.01 2.46
N PHE A 174 13.51 4.87 3.62
CA PHE A 174 13.44 3.62 4.35
C PHE A 174 12.87 2.48 3.51
N SER A 175 11.71 2.71 2.88
CA SER A 175 11.04 1.68 2.07
C SER A 175 11.72 1.41 0.73
N ALA A 176 12.37 2.40 0.12
CA ALA A 176 13.18 2.20 -1.08
C ALA A 176 14.40 1.32 -0.79
N CYS A 177 15.08 1.53 0.35
CA CYS A 177 16.15 0.64 0.80
C CYS A 177 15.63 -0.78 1.04
N ALA A 178 14.47 -0.94 1.68
CA ALA A 178 13.85 -2.24 1.88
C ALA A 178 13.49 -2.94 0.54
N ALA A 179 13.11 -2.17 -0.49
CA ALA A 179 12.83 -2.70 -1.82
C ALA A 179 14.07 -3.32 -2.49
N LEU A 180 15.23 -2.68 -2.35
CA LEU A 180 16.52 -3.20 -2.87
C LEU A 180 16.88 -4.57 -2.27
N VAL A 181 16.39 -4.87 -1.07
CA VAL A 181 16.59 -6.17 -0.41
C VAL A 181 15.49 -7.16 -0.79
N LEU A 182 14.22 -6.76 -0.71
CA LEU A 182 13.09 -7.68 -0.90
C LEU A 182 12.87 -8.12 -2.34
N VAL A 183 13.06 -7.24 -3.32
CA VAL A 183 12.82 -7.59 -4.72
C VAL A 183 13.74 -8.73 -5.16
N PRO A 184 15.08 -8.67 -4.95
CA PRO A 184 15.97 -9.79 -5.23
C PRO A 184 15.63 -11.06 -4.44
N LEU A 185 15.28 -10.94 -3.15
CA LEU A 185 14.90 -12.11 -2.33
C LEU A 185 13.66 -12.82 -2.86
N LEU A 186 12.68 -12.07 -3.37
CA LEU A 186 11.48 -12.62 -3.96
C LEU A 186 11.77 -13.34 -5.27
N PHE A 187 12.65 -12.81 -6.12
CA PHE A 187 13.10 -13.51 -7.33
C PHE A 187 13.93 -14.77 -7.00
N ALA A 188 14.84 -14.69 -6.02
CA ALA A 188 15.58 -15.85 -5.55
C ALA A 188 14.64 -16.95 -5.02
N ARG A 189 13.63 -16.57 -4.22
CA ARG A 189 12.57 -17.47 -3.76
C ARG A 189 11.73 -18.03 -4.91
N ALA A 190 11.45 -17.26 -5.96
CA ALA A 190 10.72 -17.74 -7.13
C ALA A 190 11.51 -18.82 -7.88
N ALA A 191 12.84 -18.68 -7.97
CA ALA A 191 13.72 -19.61 -8.67
C ALA A 191 14.06 -20.86 -7.84
N LEU A 192 14.21 -20.72 -6.52
CA LEU A 192 14.82 -21.76 -5.66
C LEU A 192 13.82 -22.50 -4.76
N ALA A 193 12.64 -21.93 -4.50
CA ALA A 193 11.65 -22.52 -3.60
C ALA A 193 10.42 -23.05 -4.35
N ALA A 194 9.61 -23.84 -3.65
CA ALA A 194 8.34 -24.32 -4.18
C ALA A 194 7.45 -23.16 -4.68
N PRO A 195 6.69 -23.36 -5.77
CA PRO A 195 5.76 -22.35 -6.28
C PRO A 195 4.81 -21.85 -5.19
N LEU A 196 4.39 -20.58 -5.29
CA LEU A 196 3.37 -20.04 -4.39
C LEU A 196 2.04 -20.81 -4.59
N PRO A 197 1.25 -21.01 -3.51
CA PRO A 197 -0.12 -21.50 -3.62
C PRO A 197 -0.93 -20.67 -4.63
N GLU A 198 -1.90 -21.30 -5.30
CA GLU A 198 -2.65 -20.66 -6.39
C GLU A 198 -3.29 -19.33 -6.00
N ALA A 199 -3.86 -19.26 -4.80
CA ALA A 199 -4.47 -18.05 -4.25
C ALA A 199 -3.48 -16.88 -4.08
N LEU A 200 -2.18 -17.14 -3.95
CA LEU A 200 -1.14 -16.13 -3.79
C LEU A 200 -0.39 -15.82 -5.10
N ARG A 201 -0.61 -16.59 -6.18
CA ARG A 201 0.06 -16.32 -7.48
C ARG A 201 -0.21 -14.89 -8.01
N PRO A 202 -1.42 -14.30 -7.87
CA PRO A 202 -1.65 -12.91 -8.27
C PRO A 202 -0.80 -11.89 -7.49
N SER A 203 -0.26 -12.24 -6.31
CA SER A 203 0.57 -11.32 -5.53
C SER A 203 1.86 -10.92 -6.27
N TRP A 204 2.31 -11.69 -7.27
CA TRP A 204 3.47 -11.33 -8.09
C TRP A 204 3.32 -9.98 -8.79
N PHE A 205 2.11 -9.52 -9.08
CA PHE A 205 1.87 -8.19 -9.66
C PHE A 205 2.31 -7.05 -8.72
N ILE A 206 2.44 -7.29 -7.41
CA ILE A 206 2.97 -6.31 -6.45
C ILE A 206 4.44 -5.96 -6.77
N LEU A 207 5.19 -6.81 -7.48
CA LEU A 207 6.56 -6.50 -7.93
C LEU A 207 6.63 -5.30 -8.89
N LEU A 208 5.51 -4.93 -9.53
CA LEU A 208 5.46 -3.72 -10.34
C LEU A 208 5.51 -2.45 -9.49
N VAL A 209 5.07 -2.51 -8.23
CA VAL A 209 4.94 -1.34 -7.36
C VAL A 209 6.27 -0.64 -7.07
N PRO A 210 7.36 -1.34 -6.63
CA PRO A 210 8.63 -0.68 -6.33
C PRO A 210 9.18 0.17 -7.47
N PRO A 211 9.42 -0.34 -8.70
CA PRO A 211 10.00 0.49 -9.75
C PRO A 211 9.07 1.65 -10.16
N SER A 212 7.75 1.42 -10.24
CA SER A 212 6.79 2.46 -10.63
C SER A 212 6.70 3.61 -9.62
N LEU A 213 6.62 3.31 -8.33
CA LEU A 213 6.46 4.33 -7.29
C LEU A 213 7.79 4.93 -6.82
N ILE A 214 8.90 4.20 -6.93
CA ILE A 214 10.25 4.79 -6.76
C ILE A 214 10.47 5.85 -7.85
N TYR A 215 10.06 5.58 -9.09
CA TYR A 215 10.06 6.60 -10.14
C TYR A 215 9.19 7.80 -9.77
N ALA A 216 7.87 7.58 -9.62
CA ALA A 216 6.91 8.67 -9.49
C ALA A 216 7.17 9.56 -8.26
N ASN A 217 7.31 8.94 -7.08
CA ASN A 217 7.52 9.68 -5.84
C ASN A 217 8.97 10.09 -5.63
N GLY A 218 9.94 9.33 -6.15
CA GLY A 218 11.35 9.71 -6.10
C GLY A 218 11.65 10.94 -6.94
N LEU A 219 11.06 11.04 -8.14
CA LEU A 219 11.18 12.23 -8.99
C LEU A 219 10.53 13.44 -8.32
N ALA A 220 9.36 13.28 -7.70
CA ALA A 220 8.67 14.34 -6.97
C ALA A 220 9.47 14.86 -5.76
N LEU A 221 10.18 13.97 -5.05
CA LEU A 221 10.92 14.33 -3.82
C LEU A 221 12.35 14.83 -4.07
N PHE A 222 13.05 14.23 -5.03
CA PHE A 222 14.50 14.41 -5.20
C PHE A 222 14.92 14.92 -6.58
N ARG A 223 14.03 14.89 -7.59
CA ARG A 223 14.30 15.33 -8.96
C ARG A 223 15.56 14.70 -9.59
N LEU A 224 15.79 13.42 -9.34
CA LEU A 224 16.95 12.69 -9.84
C LEU A 224 16.70 12.17 -11.26
N GLU A 225 17.45 12.65 -12.25
CA GLU A 225 17.36 12.20 -13.65
C GLU A 225 17.62 10.70 -13.81
N ALA A 226 18.46 10.11 -12.96
CA ALA A 226 18.74 8.67 -12.98
C ALA A 226 17.48 7.79 -12.80
N LEU A 227 16.41 8.34 -12.20
CA LEU A 227 15.16 7.61 -12.03
C LEU A 227 14.38 7.46 -13.34
N GLU A 228 14.66 8.24 -14.39
CA GLU A 228 14.00 8.11 -15.70
C GLU A 228 14.18 6.71 -16.32
N ALA A 229 15.24 5.98 -15.94
CA ALA A 229 15.41 4.58 -16.32
C ALA A 229 14.27 3.67 -15.84
N LEU A 230 13.54 4.06 -14.79
CA LEU A 230 12.40 3.34 -14.24
C LEU A 230 11.05 3.75 -14.88
N TYR A 231 11.03 4.77 -15.74
CA TYR A 231 9.81 5.24 -16.41
C TYR A 231 9.02 4.12 -17.13
N PRO A 232 9.65 3.19 -17.87
CA PRO A 232 8.91 2.11 -18.54
C PRO A 232 8.14 1.22 -17.56
N ALA A 233 8.68 0.99 -16.36
CA ALA A 233 7.99 0.23 -15.33
C ALA A 233 6.81 1.01 -14.73
N ALA A 234 6.92 2.33 -14.63
CA ALA A 234 5.78 3.18 -14.26
C ALA A 234 4.66 3.11 -15.31
N LEU A 235 5.00 3.07 -16.60
CA LEU A 235 4.04 2.97 -17.70
C LEU A 235 3.23 1.66 -17.67
N VAL A 236 3.83 0.54 -17.26
CA VAL A 236 3.12 -0.76 -17.15
C VAL A 236 2.03 -0.73 -16.06
N LEU A 237 2.16 0.15 -15.06
CA LEU A 237 1.23 0.27 -13.95
C LEU A 237 0.13 1.33 -14.19
N ALA A 238 0.29 2.18 -15.21
CA ALA A 238 -0.61 3.29 -15.55
C ALA A 238 -1.66 2.87 -16.58
#